data_AF-A0A964RY38-F1
#
_entry.id   AF-A0A964RY38-F1
#
_cell.length_a   1.000
_cell.length_b   1.000
_cell.length_c   1.000
_cell.angle_alpha   90.00
_cell.angle_beta   90.00
_cell.angle_gamma   90.00
#
_symmetry.space_group_name_H-M   'P 1'
#
loop_
_entity.id
_entity.type
_entity.pdbx_description
1 polymer ?
#
loop_
_entity_poly.entity_id
_entity_poly.type
_entity_poly.pdbx_seq_one_letter_code
_entity_poly.pdbx_strand_id
1 'polypeptide(L)'
;MKKLVLLFAATAFFTACKKDPGSTSGNVYYKYNDYVGNKPDAGAEIKLYNLNKGAEPATYEATTDVQGNYKIENIVPGDYLLFTVSKATTASNAEILDQFVANSKDLKELFGGDIESLSKDADELKSLEENKAQAYAKAMSDFTVGDKYINEYGKYLKESTAKQDAIGKKLPAKLKLFYSAAVGYDQKIEIKRINVEEAKNVQTNTDFGITYSSK
;
A
#
# COMPACT_ATOMS: atom_id res chain seq x y z
N MET A 1 15.91 -62.83 38.33
CA MET A 1 14.92 -62.63 37.26
C MET A 1 14.42 -61.18 37.30
N LYS A 2 15.06 -60.26 36.57
CA LYS A 2 14.58 -58.87 36.45
C LYS A 2 13.93 -58.74 35.06
N LYS A 3 12.62 -58.49 35.02
CA LYS A 3 11.86 -58.27 33.78
C LYS A 3 12.20 -56.88 33.25
N LEU A 4 12.84 -56.83 32.08
CA LEU A 4 13.05 -55.61 31.32
C LEU A 4 11.76 -55.31 30.55
N VAL A 5 11.02 -54.30 30.98
CA VAL A 5 9.85 -53.78 30.24
C VAL A 5 10.39 -52.83 29.18
N LEU A 6 10.35 -53.23 27.91
CA LEU A 6 10.59 -52.35 26.78
C LEU A 6 9.37 -51.44 26.61
N LEU A 7 9.52 -50.15 26.93
CA LEU A 7 8.55 -49.13 26.54
C LEU A 7 8.76 -48.80 25.05
N PHE A 8 7.85 -49.26 24.19
CA PHE A 8 7.75 -48.76 22.83
C PHE A 8 7.14 -47.35 22.86
N ALA A 9 7.98 -46.33 22.77
CA ALA A 9 7.53 -44.97 22.50
C ALA A 9 7.10 -44.90 21.03
N ALA A 10 5.80 -45.03 20.78
CA ALA A 10 5.22 -44.75 19.47
C ALA A 10 5.33 -43.24 19.20
N THR A 11 6.37 -42.84 18.47
CA THR A 11 6.46 -41.49 17.89
C THR A 11 5.36 -41.32 16.86
N ALA A 12 4.28 -40.65 17.25
CA ALA A 12 3.28 -40.14 16.32
C ALA A 12 3.96 -39.10 15.42
N PHE A 13 4.21 -39.46 14.16
CA PHE A 13 4.48 -38.48 13.12
C PHE A 13 3.20 -37.66 12.93
N PHE A 14 3.16 -36.44 13.47
CA PHE A 14 2.21 -35.44 13.02
C PHE A 14 2.56 -35.10 11.58
N THR A 15 1.96 -35.78 10.62
CA THR A 15 1.88 -35.28 9.24
C THR A 15 1.02 -34.02 9.28
N ALA A 16 1.64 -32.88 9.56
CA ALA A 16 1.10 -31.59 9.20
C ALA A 16 0.76 -31.66 7.70
N CYS A 17 -0.50 -31.46 7.36
CA CYS A 17 -0.97 -31.43 5.98
C CYS A 17 -0.20 -30.33 5.24
N LYS A 18 0.87 -30.70 4.53
CA LYS A 18 1.73 -29.77 3.81
C LYS A 18 1.05 -29.53 2.47
N LYS A 19 0.23 -28.49 2.40
CA LYS A 19 -0.37 -28.04 1.14
C LYS A 19 0.73 -27.71 0.14
N ASP A 20 0.51 -28.04 -1.12
CA ASP A 20 1.40 -27.63 -2.19
C ASP A 20 1.48 -26.09 -2.26
N PRO A 21 2.68 -25.52 -2.43
CA PRO A 21 2.81 -24.07 -2.47
C PRO A 21 2.11 -23.47 -3.69
N GLY A 22 1.55 -22.29 -3.51
CA GLY A 22 1.08 -21.43 -4.60
C GLY A 22 2.13 -20.42 -5.04
N SER A 23 1.72 -19.51 -5.92
CA SER A 23 2.51 -18.40 -6.42
C SER A 23 1.64 -17.19 -6.75
N THR A 24 2.27 -16.02 -6.86
CA THR A 24 1.64 -14.83 -7.44
C THR A 24 2.58 -14.16 -8.43
N SER A 25 2.01 -13.55 -9.46
CA SER A 25 2.73 -12.79 -10.48
C SER A 25 1.89 -11.63 -10.97
N GLY A 26 2.52 -10.72 -11.69
CA GLY A 26 1.82 -9.56 -12.22
C GLY A 26 2.70 -8.64 -13.03
N ASN A 27 2.08 -7.62 -13.58
CA ASN A 27 2.73 -6.49 -14.24
C ASN A 27 2.33 -5.18 -13.56
N VAL A 28 3.30 -4.30 -13.33
CA VAL A 28 3.11 -2.97 -12.77
C VAL A 28 3.47 -1.94 -13.82
N TYR A 29 2.54 -1.03 -14.09
CA TYR A 29 2.71 0.00 -15.10
C TYR A 29 1.95 1.27 -14.73
N TYR A 30 2.27 2.35 -15.44
CA TYR A 30 1.58 3.63 -15.37
C TYR A 30 1.33 4.16 -16.77
N LYS A 31 0.44 5.15 -16.89
CA LYS A 31 0.10 5.79 -18.16
C LYS A 31 0.95 7.04 -18.37
N TYR A 32 1.44 7.21 -19.59
CA TYR A 32 2.26 8.35 -20.03
C TYR A 32 1.65 8.98 -21.30
N ASN A 33 1.87 10.28 -21.50
CA ASN A 33 1.34 11.08 -22.63
C ASN A 33 -0.19 10.94 -22.83
N ASP A 34 -1.02 11.54 -21.97
CA ASP A 34 -2.48 11.64 -22.17
C ASP A 34 -3.16 10.31 -22.58
N TYR A 35 -2.88 9.23 -21.82
CA TYR A 35 -3.44 7.89 -22.01
C TYR A 35 -2.94 7.09 -23.23
N VAL A 36 -1.96 7.58 -23.99
CA VAL A 36 -1.60 6.94 -25.27
C VAL A 36 -0.68 5.70 -25.10
N GLY A 37 -0.03 5.50 -23.94
CA GLY A 37 0.79 4.31 -23.71
C GLY A 37 0.96 3.87 -22.25
N ASN A 38 1.06 2.55 -22.07
CA ASN A 38 1.47 1.91 -20.82
C ASN A 38 2.99 1.88 -20.74
N LYS A 39 3.55 2.41 -19.66
CA LYS A 39 4.98 2.38 -19.37
C LYS A 39 5.24 1.46 -18.18
N PRO A 40 6.15 0.49 -18.29
CA PRO A 40 6.47 -0.39 -17.18
C PRO A 40 7.07 0.39 -16.01
N ASP A 41 6.62 0.06 -14.81
CA ASP A 41 7.21 0.57 -13.58
C ASP A 41 8.33 -0.37 -13.13
N ALA A 42 9.47 -0.28 -13.81
CA ALA A 42 10.64 -1.08 -13.49
C ALA A 42 11.22 -0.69 -12.12
N GLY A 43 11.47 -1.68 -11.27
CA GLY A 43 11.99 -1.44 -9.93
C GLY A 43 10.92 -1.15 -8.87
N ALA A 44 9.63 -1.25 -9.20
CA ALA A 44 8.54 -1.18 -8.23
C ALA A 44 8.69 -2.29 -7.17
N GLU A 45 8.44 -1.96 -5.91
CA GLU A 45 8.55 -2.91 -4.81
C GLU A 45 7.22 -3.63 -4.60
N ILE A 46 7.32 -4.95 -4.44
CA ILE A 46 6.18 -5.83 -4.15
C ILE A 46 6.38 -6.41 -2.77
N LYS A 47 5.41 -6.19 -1.87
CA LYS A 47 5.41 -6.75 -0.51
C LYS A 47 4.10 -7.49 -0.28
N LEU A 48 4.19 -8.77 0.08
CA LEU A 48 3.04 -9.63 0.31
C LEU A 48 2.97 -10.01 1.79
N TYR A 49 2.03 -9.43 2.51
CA TYR A 49 1.85 -9.66 3.95
C TYR A 49 0.86 -10.79 4.22
N ASN A 50 1.28 -11.78 5.01
CA ASN A 50 0.43 -12.90 5.38
C ASN A 50 -0.63 -12.47 6.40
N LEU A 51 -1.92 -12.64 6.07
CA LEU A 51 -3.02 -12.32 6.97
C LEU A 51 -3.29 -13.43 8.00
N ASN A 52 -2.72 -14.62 7.82
CA ASN A 52 -2.82 -15.70 8.80
C ASN A 52 -1.79 -15.51 9.92
N LYS A 53 -2.24 -15.00 11.08
CA LYS A 53 -1.36 -14.78 12.25
C LYS A 53 -0.62 -16.05 12.67
N GLY A 54 0.70 -15.94 12.81
CA GLY A 54 1.57 -17.02 13.26
C GLY A 54 2.02 -17.98 12.15
N ALA A 55 1.60 -17.77 10.90
CA ALA A 55 2.13 -18.49 9.75
C ALA A 55 3.44 -17.85 9.25
N GLU A 56 4.46 -18.67 8.99
CA GLU A 56 5.74 -18.25 8.43
C GLU A 56 5.86 -18.63 6.94
N PRO A 57 6.50 -17.79 6.10
CA PRO A 57 7.00 -16.46 6.43
C PRO A 57 5.86 -15.44 6.60
N ALA A 58 6.08 -14.46 7.48
CA ALA A 58 5.14 -13.36 7.68
C ALA A 58 5.04 -12.41 6.46
N THR A 59 6.07 -12.38 5.60
CA THR A 59 6.12 -11.50 4.42
C THR A 59 6.93 -12.14 3.29
N TYR A 60 6.51 -11.92 2.04
CA TYR A 60 7.30 -12.18 0.84
C TYR A 60 7.58 -10.87 0.11
N GLU A 61 8.70 -10.78 -0.60
CA GLU A 61 9.11 -9.57 -1.30
C GLU A 61 9.57 -9.90 -2.73
N ALA A 62 9.32 -8.97 -3.65
CA ALA A 62 9.90 -8.97 -4.99
C ALA A 62 10.09 -7.54 -5.49
N THR A 63 10.79 -7.40 -6.60
CA THR A 63 10.91 -6.16 -7.36
C THR A 63 10.57 -6.44 -8.80
N THR A 64 9.88 -5.51 -9.45
CA THR A 64 9.54 -5.66 -10.86
C THR A 64 10.78 -5.55 -11.74
N ASP A 65 10.82 -6.35 -12.80
CA ASP A 65 11.85 -6.30 -13.82
C ASP A 65 11.72 -5.06 -14.73
N VAL A 66 12.60 -4.95 -15.73
CA VAL A 66 12.60 -3.84 -16.70
C VAL A 66 11.32 -3.73 -17.54
N GLN A 67 10.51 -4.79 -17.59
CA GLN A 67 9.22 -4.84 -18.26
C GLN A 67 8.05 -4.64 -17.27
N GLY A 68 8.33 -4.36 -16.00
CA GLY A 68 7.33 -4.19 -14.96
C GLY A 68 6.79 -5.49 -14.39
N ASN A 69 7.34 -6.66 -14.77
CA ASN A 69 6.82 -7.95 -14.32
C ASN A 69 7.42 -8.36 -12.97
N TYR A 70 6.63 -9.00 -12.12
CA TYR A 70 7.10 -9.68 -10.91
C TYR A 70 6.54 -11.10 -10.81
N LYS A 71 7.24 -11.94 -10.05
CA LYS A 71 6.78 -13.28 -9.67
C LYS A 71 7.33 -13.64 -8.29
N ILE A 72 6.46 -14.17 -7.43
CA ILE A 72 6.79 -14.72 -6.12
C ILE A 72 6.29 -16.17 -6.10
N GLU A 73 7.19 -17.12 -5.86
CA GLU A 73 6.91 -18.55 -5.82
C GLU A 73 7.01 -19.10 -4.39
N ASN A 74 6.60 -20.36 -4.22
CA ASN A 74 6.72 -21.08 -2.96
C ASN A 74 5.93 -20.44 -1.80
N ILE A 75 4.76 -19.89 -2.11
CA ILE A 75 3.90 -19.22 -1.14
C ILE A 75 2.98 -20.23 -0.47
N VAL A 76 2.90 -20.19 0.86
CA VAL A 76 1.91 -20.98 1.61
C VAL A 76 0.50 -20.53 1.21
N PRO A 77 -0.42 -21.44 0.82
CA PRO A 77 -1.77 -21.05 0.44
C PRO A 77 -2.52 -20.33 1.57
N GLY A 78 -3.19 -19.22 1.27
CA GLY A 78 -3.87 -18.38 2.25
C GLY A 78 -4.24 -16.99 1.75
N ASP A 79 -4.77 -16.17 2.66
CA ASP A 79 -5.09 -14.77 2.40
C ASP A 79 -3.89 -13.86 2.67
N TYR A 80 -3.69 -12.90 1.77
CA TYR A 80 -2.57 -11.98 1.83
C TYR A 80 -3.01 -10.56 1.48
N LEU A 81 -2.25 -9.58 1.97
CA LEU A 81 -2.35 -8.19 1.57
C LEU A 81 -1.13 -7.84 0.71
N LEU A 82 -1.36 -7.58 -0.58
CA LEU A 82 -0.36 -7.18 -1.56
C LEU A 82 -0.19 -5.67 -1.55
N PHE A 83 1.03 -5.22 -1.29
CA PHE A 83 1.47 -3.84 -1.46
C PHE A 83 2.29 -3.76 -2.73
N THR A 84 1.86 -2.92 -3.65
CA THR A 84 2.64 -2.51 -4.82
C THR A 84 3.07 -1.06 -4.60
N VAL A 85 4.37 -0.81 -4.51
CA VAL A 85 4.94 0.53 -4.30
C VAL A 85 5.66 0.97 -5.57
N SER A 86 5.19 2.06 -6.17
CA SER A 86 5.72 2.58 -7.42
C SER A 86 7.15 3.07 -7.27
N LYS A 87 8.02 2.77 -8.24
CA LYS A 87 9.35 3.38 -8.32
C LYS A 87 9.32 4.67 -9.13
N ALA A 88 8.44 4.73 -10.13
CA ALA A 88 8.40 5.83 -11.08
C ALA A 88 7.43 6.96 -10.72
N THR A 89 6.50 6.74 -9.79
CA THR A 89 5.36 7.64 -9.59
C THR A 89 5.08 7.94 -8.13
N THR A 90 4.51 9.12 -7.89
CA THR A 90 4.13 9.61 -6.56
C THR A 90 2.63 9.83 -6.49
N ALA A 91 2.10 9.83 -5.26
CA ALA A 91 0.72 10.18 -4.97
C ALA A 91 0.67 11.18 -3.82
N SER A 92 -0.41 11.96 -3.77
CA SER A 92 -0.68 12.81 -2.61
C SER A 92 -0.92 11.96 -1.37
N ASN A 93 -0.62 12.52 -0.20
CA ASN A 93 -0.94 11.89 1.08
C ASN A 93 -2.44 11.57 1.23
N ALA A 94 -3.34 12.32 0.58
CA ALA A 94 -4.76 12.01 0.55
C ALA A 94 -5.05 10.71 -0.22
N GLU A 95 -4.47 10.52 -1.42
CA GLU A 95 -4.62 9.29 -2.20
C GLU A 95 -4.03 8.06 -1.49
N ILE A 96 -2.92 8.25 -0.77
CA ILE A 96 -2.31 7.18 0.03
C ILE A 96 -3.23 6.78 1.20
N LEU A 97 -3.88 7.77 1.85
CA LEU A 97 -4.85 7.47 2.90
C LEU A 97 -6.08 6.75 2.37
N ASP A 98 -6.53 7.03 1.14
CA ASP A 98 -7.63 6.27 0.53
C ASP A 98 -7.29 4.77 0.47
N GLN A 99 -6.05 4.41 0.16
CA GLN A 99 -5.57 3.02 0.20
C GLN A 99 -5.60 2.44 1.62
N PHE A 100 -5.19 3.23 2.62
CA PHE A 100 -5.22 2.78 4.01
C PHE A 100 -6.65 2.60 4.54
N VAL A 101 -7.56 3.52 4.22
CA VAL A 101 -8.95 3.47 4.65
C VAL A 101 -9.67 2.29 3.98
N ALA A 102 -9.48 2.10 2.68
CA ALA A 102 -10.06 0.99 1.93
C ALA A 102 -9.63 -0.40 2.45
N ASN A 103 -8.41 -0.49 3.00
CA ASN A 103 -7.84 -1.73 3.55
C ASN A 103 -7.75 -1.73 5.09
N SER A 104 -8.49 -0.82 5.76
CA SER A 104 -8.30 -0.51 7.18
C SER A 104 -8.36 -1.71 8.13
N LYS A 105 -9.25 -2.67 7.86
CA LYS A 105 -9.40 -3.89 8.68
C LYS A 105 -8.15 -4.78 8.63
N ASP A 106 -7.70 -5.09 7.42
CA ASP A 106 -6.53 -5.95 7.19
C ASP A 106 -5.25 -5.24 7.68
N LEU A 107 -5.15 -3.92 7.51
CA LEU A 107 -4.03 -3.13 8.02
C LEU A 107 -4.00 -3.05 9.55
N LYS A 108 -5.15 -2.90 10.20
CA LYS A 108 -5.27 -2.99 11.66
C LYS A 108 -4.87 -4.37 12.16
N GLU A 109 -5.22 -5.43 11.45
CA GLU A 109 -4.83 -6.78 11.81
C GLU A 109 -3.31 -6.99 11.72
N LEU A 110 -2.67 -6.49 10.66
CA LEU A 110 -1.24 -6.64 10.39
C LEU A 110 -0.36 -5.72 11.25
N PHE A 111 -0.76 -4.46 11.40
CA PHE A 111 0.12 -3.40 11.94
C PHE A 111 -0.44 -2.74 13.21
N GLY A 112 -1.63 -3.13 13.65
CA GLY A 112 -2.30 -2.51 14.78
C GLY A 112 -2.72 -1.07 14.51
N GLY A 113 -2.96 -0.32 15.59
CA GLY A 113 -3.44 1.05 15.52
C GLY A 113 -4.93 1.17 15.18
N ASP A 114 -5.43 2.40 15.23
CA ASP A 114 -6.82 2.72 14.96
C ASP A 114 -6.98 3.25 13.53
N ILE A 115 -6.75 2.37 12.54
CA ILE A 115 -6.80 2.74 11.12
C ILE A 115 -8.22 3.06 10.66
N GLU A 116 -9.21 2.38 11.24
CA GLU A 116 -10.64 2.56 10.90
C GLU A 116 -11.12 3.99 11.21
N SER A 117 -10.56 4.65 12.23
CA SER A 117 -10.92 6.04 12.56
C SER A 117 -10.29 7.09 11.62
N LEU A 118 -9.36 6.70 10.75
CA LEU A 118 -8.71 7.61 9.80
C LEU A 118 -9.63 8.04 8.65
N SER A 119 -10.76 7.38 8.40
CA SER A 119 -11.66 7.74 7.29
C SER A 119 -12.06 9.22 7.33
N LYS A 120 -12.46 9.72 8.49
CA LYS A 120 -12.82 11.14 8.65
C LYS A 120 -11.62 12.05 8.44
N ASP A 121 -10.45 11.64 8.91
CA ASP A 121 -9.22 12.42 8.74
C ASP A 121 -8.81 12.51 7.26
N ALA A 122 -8.99 11.43 6.50
CA ALA A 122 -8.74 11.36 5.06
C ALA A 122 -9.68 12.30 4.29
N ASP A 123 -10.99 12.26 4.60
CA ASP A 123 -11.99 13.15 3.99
C ASP A 123 -11.68 14.63 4.25
N GLU A 124 -11.33 14.97 5.49
CA GLU A 124 -10.96 16.34 5.85
C GLU A 124 -9.68 16.80 5.13
N LEU A 125 -8.66 15.93 5.04
CA LEU A 125 -7.44 16.24 4.31
C LEU A 125 -7.73 16.46 2.81
N LYS A 126 -8.53 15.58 2.20
CA LYS A 126 -8.93 15.69 0.80
C LYS A 126 -9.66 17.01 0.53
N SER A 127 -10.59 17.39 1.39
CA SER A 127 -11.29 18.68 1.27
C SER A 127 -10.33 19.87 1.39
N LEU A 128 -9.34 19.82 2.30
CA LEU A 128 -8.31 20.86 2.40
C LEU A 128 -7.45 20.95 1.13
N GLU A 129 -7.05 19.82 0.55
CA GLU A 129 -6.28 19.77 -0.70
C GLU A 129 -7.09 20.31 -1.89
N GLU A 130 -8.37 19.96 -1.99
CA GLU A 130 -9.29 20.50 -3.02
C GLU A 130 -9.48 22.01 -2.87
N ASN A 131 -9.73 22.50 -1.65
CA ASN A 131 -9.88 23.93 -1.38
C ASN A 131 -8.59 24.70 -1.70
N LYS A 132 -7.43 24.14 -1.35
CA LYS A 132 -6.11 24.69 -1.68
C LYS A 132 -5.93 24.79 -3.20
N ALA A 133 -6.22 23.72 -3.95
CA ALA A 133 -6.12 23.72 -5.40
C ALA A 133 -7.08 24.73 -6.06
N GLN A 134 -8.31 24.83 -5.57
CA GLN A 134 -9.30 25.81 -6.05
C GLN A 134 -8.86 27.25 -5.78
N ALA A 135 -8.32 27.54 -4.58
CA ALA A 135 -7.81 28.87 -4.26
C ALA A 135 -6.65 29.25 -5.19
N TYR A 136 -5.71 28.33 -5.44
CA TYR A 136 -4.62 28.56 -6.38
C TYR A 136 -5.13 28.83 -7.81
N ALA A 137 -6.06 28.00 -8.31
CA ALA A 137 -6.62 28.19 -9.64
C ALA A 137 -7.33 29.55 -9.78
N LYS A 138 -8.07 29.98 -8.75
CA LYS A 138 -8.74 31.29 -8.74
C LYS A 138 -7.74 32.45 -8.72
N ALA A 139 -6.70 32.36 -7.90
CA ALA A 139 -5.63 33.35 -7.86
C ALA A 139 -4.95 33.54 -9.23
N MET A 140 -4.79 32.45 -9.99
CA MET A 140 -4.22 32.48 -11.34
C MET A 140 -5.19 32.99 -12.42
N SER A 141 -6.50 32.91 -12.16
CA SER A 141 -7.55 33.23 -13.15
C SER A 141 -7.94 34.71 -13.20
N ASP A 142 -7.80 35.44 -12.08
CA ASP A 142 -8.19 36.85 -11.98
C ASP A 142 -7.24 37.61 -11.05
N PHE A 143 -6.41 38.47 -11.67
CA PHE A 143 -5.41 39.27 -10.96
C PHE A 143 -6.01 40.32 -10.01
N THR A 144 -7.29 40.70 -10.17
CA THR A 144 -7.94 41.71 -9.31
C THR A 144 -8.33 41.16 -7.94
N VAL A 145 -8.50 39.83 -7.85
CA VAL A 145 -8.82 39.09 -6.62
C VAL A 145 -7.68 38.16 -6.19
N GLY A 146 -6.52 38.26 -6.86
CA GLY A 146 -5.34 37.44 -6.61
C GLY A 146 -4.93 37.43 -5.13
N ASP A 147 -4.83 38.60 -4.49
CA ASP A 147 -4.44 38.71 -3.08
C ASP A 147 -5.37 37.94 -2.13
N LYS A 148 -6.69 37.98 -2.38
CA LYS A 148 -7.66 37.22 -1.59
C LYS A 148 -7.38 35.72 -1.71
N TYR A 149 -7.25 35.22 -2.93
CA TYR A 149 -7.11 33.79 -3.19
C TYR A 149 -5.72 33.25 -2.84
N ILE A 150 -4.66 34.07 -2.91
CA ILE A 150 -3.34 33.74 -2.37
C ILE A 150 -3.40 33.57 -0.85
N ASN A 151 -4.13 34.46 -0.14
CA ASN A 151 -4.33 34.33 1.30
C ASN A 151 -5.15 33.07 1.67
N GLU A 152 -6.21 32.77 0.92
CA GLU A 152 -6.98 31.52 1.08
C GLU A 152 -6.09 30.29 0.83
N TYR A 153 -5.28 30.30 -0.23
CA TYR A 153 -4.31 29.24 -0.51
C TYR A 153 -3.34 29.04 0.65
N GLY A 154 -2.74 30.12 1.18
CA GLY A 154 -1.83 30.05 2.32
C GLY A 154 -2.49 29.49 3.59
N LYS A 155 -3.76 29.84 3.83
CA LYS A 155 -4.57 29.27 4.92
C LYS A 155 -4.74 27.75 4.75
N TYR A 156 -5.25 27.30 3.60
CA TYR A 156 -5.49 25.87 3.36
C TYR A 156 -4.20 25.05 3.33
N LEU A 157 -3.10 25.62 2.85
CA LEU A 157 -1.78 25.00 2.93
C LEU A 157 -1.39 24.73 4.39
N LYS A 158 -1.51 25.75 5.26
CA LYS A 158 -1.19 25.60 6.69
C LYS A 158 -2.09 24.58 7.40
N GLU A 159 -3.39 24.62 7.12
CA GLU A 159 -4.37 23.69 7.69
C GLU A 159 -4.10 22.25 7.22
N SER A 160 -3.80 22.07 5.93
CA SER A 160 -3.44 20.76 5.37
C SER A 160 -2.16 20.22 5.99
N THR A 161 -1.09 21.01 6.08
CA THR A 161 0.18 20.56 6.71
C THR A 161 -0.05 20.12 8.15
N ALA A 162 -0.78 20.92 8.95
CA ALA A 162 -1.10 20.55 10.33
C ALA A 162 -1.94 19.27 10.42
N LYS A 163 -2.88 19.07 9.49
CA LYS A 163 -3.70 17.86 9.40
C LYS A 163 -2.85 16.64 9.07
N GLN A 164 -1.94 16.75 8.09
CA GLN A 164 -1.04 15.66 7.71
C GLN A 164 -0.11 15.27 8.86
N ASP A 165 0.43 16.24 9.61
CA ASP A 165 1.22 15.96 10.81
C ASP A 165 0.41 15.21 11.89
N ALA A 166 -0.85 15.62 12.10
CA ALA A 166 -1.74 14.96 13.06
C ALA A 166 -2.07 13.52 12.65
N ILE A 167 -2.35 13.29 11.36
CA ILE A 167 -2.58 11.95 10.80
C ILE A 167 -1.33 11.11 10.92
N GLY A 168 -0.18 11.65 10.50
CA GLY A 168 1.11 10.99 10.58
C GLY A 168 1.39 10.48 11.98
N LYS A 169 1.08 11.24 13.04
CA LYS A 169 1.25 10.80 14.44
C LYS A 169 0.40 9.59 14.82
N LYS A 170 -0.81 9.44 14.26
CA LYS A 170 -1.74 8.33 14.51
C LYS A 170 -1.35 7.03 13.79
N LEU A 171 -0.59 7.12 12.69
CA LEU A 171 -0.22 5.95 11.89
C LEU A 171 0.75 5.00 12.63
N PRO A 172 0.57 3.68 12.50
CA PRO A 172 1.57 2.69 12.90
C PRO A 172 2.90 2.90 12.16
N ALA A 173 3.99 2.47 12.79
CA ALA A 173 5.35 2.65 12.25
C ALA A 173 5.51 2.10 10.82
N LYS A 174 4.87 0.96 10.49
CA LYS A 174 4.92 0.36 9.16
C LYS A 174 4.22 1.19 8.08
N LEU A 175 3.13 1.89 8.42
CA LEU A 175 2.39 2.73 7.47
C LEU A 175 3.01 4.11 7.30
N LYS A 176 3.70 4.62 8.33
CA LYS A 176 4.47 5.88 8.26
C LYS A 176 5.55 5.87 7.19
N LEU A 177 6.04 4.69 6.79
CA LEU A 177 7.04 4.55 5.73
C LEU A 177 6.51 4.93 4.34
N PHE A 178 5.19 4.95 4.17
CA PHE A 178 4.53 5.31 2.92
C PHE A 178 3.79 6.65 3.03
N TYR A 179 3.96 7.39 4.12
CA TYR A 179 3.22 8.62 4.40
C TYR A 179 4.15 9.69 4.98
N SER A 180 4.68 10.56 4.12
CA SER A 180 5.53 11.67 4.53
C SER A 180 4.75 12.96 4.72
N ALA A 181 4.51 13.34 5.99
CA ALA A 181 3.80 14.57 6.34
C ALA A 181 4.57 15.86 5.95
N ALA A 182 5.90 15.78 5.78
CA ALA A 182 6.73 16.95 5.50
C ALA A 182 6.60 17.47 4.05
N VAL A 183 6.35 16.57 3.09
CA VAL A 183 6.33 16.90 1.65
C VAL A 183 4.94 16.81 1.03
N GLY A 184 3.98 16.13 1.68
CA GLY A 184 2.61 15.99 1.19
C GLY A 184 2.41 14.99 0.05
N TYR A 185 3.50 14.41 -0.43
CA TYR A 185 3.54 13.39 -1.47
C TYR A 185 4.52 12.29 -1.08
N ASP A 186 4.22 11.06 -1.49
CA ASP A 186 5.12 9.91 -1.33
C ASP A 186 5.02 9.01 -2.56
N GLN A 187 5.80 7.93 -2.59
CA GLN A 187 5.67 6.92 -3.64
C GLN A 187 4.24 6.40 -3.71
N LYS A 188 3.69 6.32 -4.93
CA LYS A 188 2.33 5.84 -5.11
C LYS A 188 2.23 4.38 -4.69
N ILE A 189 1.17 4.03 -3.97
CA ILE A 189 0.93 2.66 -3.52
C ILE A 189 -0.43 2.15 -4.00
N GLU A 190 -0.51 0.86 -4.24
CA GLU A 190 -1.77 0.11 -4.32
C GLU A 190 -1.74 -0.99 -3.27
N ILE A 191 -2.82 -1.11 -2.49
CA ILE A 191 -2.98 -2.16 -1.49
C ILE A 191 -4.19 -3.01 -1.89
N LYS A 192 -3.96 -4.32 -2.05
CA LYS A 192 -4.99 -5.25 -2.51
C LYS A 192 -4.95 -6.57 -1.75
N ARG A 193 -6.10 -7.02 -1.28
CA ARG A 193 -6.25 -8.38 -0.75
C ARG A 193 -6.22 -9.40 -1.89
N ILE A 194 -5.41 -10.44 -1.74
CA ILE A 194 -5.38 -11.58 -2.66
C ILE A 194 -5.46 -12.90 -1.87
N ASN A 195 -5.99 -13.95 -2.50
CA ASN A 195 -5.99 -15.31 -1.95
C ASN A 195 -5.06 -16.17 -2.81
N VAL A 196 -3.96 -16.64 -2.23
CA VAL A 196 -3.04 -17.57 -2.89
C VAL A 196 -3.54 -18.99 -2.68
N GLU A 197 -3.90 -19.64 -3.78
CA GLU A 197 -4.41 -21.01 -3.77
C GLU A 197 -3.28 -22.05 -3.92
N GLU A 198 -3.52 -23.25 -3.38
CA GLU A 198 -2.63 -24.41 -3.47
C GLU A 198 -2.32 -24.77 -4.93
N ALA A 199 -1.04 -24.92 -5.26
CA ALA A 199 -0.52 -25.26 -6.58
C ALA A 199 -0.97 -24.33 -7.73
N LYS A 200 -1.45 -23.11 -7.44
CA LYS A 200 -1.92 -22.14 -8.44
C LYS A 200 -1.08 -20.86 -8.46
N ASN A 201 -1.10 -20.19 -9.60
CA ASN A 201 -0.58 -18.83 -9.76
C ASN A 201 -1.71 -17.81 -9.76
N VAL A 202 -1.66 -16.85 -8.85
CA VAL A 202 -2.59 -15.72 -8.79
C VAL A 202 -1.98 -14.53 -9.51
N GLN A 203 -2.59 -14.15 -10.63
CA GLN A 203 -2.12 -13.00 -11.39
C GLN A 203 -2.80 -11.70 -10.92
N THR A 204 -2.00 -10.70 -10.55
CA THR A 204 -2.48 -9.38 -10.15
C THR A 204 -1.66 -8.29 -10.82
N ASN A 205 -2.28 -7.53 -11.73
CA ASN A 205 -1.64 -6.38 -12.36
C ASN A 205 -2.01 -5.09 -11.62
N THR A 206 -1.08 -4.15 -11.55
CA THR A 206 -1.28 -2.82 -10.97
C THR A 206 -1.13 -1.76 -12.07
N ASP A 207 -2.18 -0.96 -12.27
CA ASP A 207 -2.18 0.22 -13.14
C ASP A 207 -2.20 1.46 -12.25
N PHE A 208 -1.07 2.15 -12.14
CA PHE A 208 -0.99 3.40 -11.38
C PHE A 208 -1.67 4.59 -12.05
N GLY A 209 -2.27 4.40 -13.23
CA GLY A 209 -3.01 5.41 -13.96
C GLY A 209 -2.09 6.51 -14.51
N ILE A 210 -2.68 7.67 -14.82
CA ILE A 210 -1.89 8.84 -15.23
C ILE A 210 -1.08 9.34 -14.07
N THR A 211 0.21 9.52 -14.32
CA THR A 211 1.11 10.15 -13.38
C THR A 211 1.92 11.21 -14.12
N TYR A 212 1.93 12.42 -13.58
CA TYR A 212 2.81 13.46 -14.06
C TYR A 212 4.19 13.16 -13.46
N SER A 213 5.05 12.52 -14.23
CA SER A 213 6.45 12.33 -13.84
C SER A 213 7.06 13.71 -13.57
N SER A 214 7.39 14.01 -12.32
CA SER A 214 8.35 15.08 -12.02
C SER A 214 9.70 14.62 -12.55
N LYS A 215 9.97 14.96 -13.81
CA LYS A 215 11.34 14.93 -14.33
C LYS A 215 12.17 16.00 -13.63
#